data_AF-A0A0H1BTV3-F1
#
_entry.id   AF-A0A0H1BTV3-F1
#
_cell.length_a   1.000
_cell.length_b   1.000
_cell.length_c   1.000
_cell.angle_alpha   90.00
_cell.angle_beta   90.00
_cell.angle_gamma   90.00
#
_symmetry.space_group_name_H-M   'P 1'
#
loop_
_entity.id
_entity.type
_entity.pdbx_description
1 polymer ?
#
loop_
_entity_poly.entity_id
_entity_poly.type
_entity_poly.pdbx_seq_one_letter_code
_entity_poly.pdbx_strand_id
1 'polypeptide(L)' 'MTLDEQENIIDAFNDGKKGYKVLLFSFQSDFTELNLHQSLINLIMMKVPVNMNTLLQIISCVHHLRQIKKQKI' A
#
# COMPACT_ATOMS: atom_id res chain seq x y z
N MET A 1 8.44 -2.52 -14.68
CA MET A 1 7.77 -3.50 -13.81
C MET A 1 6.51 -3.91 -14.53
N THR A 2 6.33 -5.21 -14.76
CA THR A 2 5.08 -5.74 -15.32
C THR A 2 4.02 -5.81 -14.20
N LEU A 3 2.73 -5.93 -14.58
CA LEU A 3 1.65 -6.08 -13.60
C LEU A 3 1.84 -7.35 -12.75
N ASP A 4 2.27 -8.45 -13.38
CA ASP A 4 2.55 -9.71 -12.70
C ASP A 4 3.65 -9.58 -11.64
N GLU A 5 4.71 -8.82 -11.92
CA GLU A 5 5.78 -8.55 -10.94
C GLU A 5 5.25 -7.76 -9.73
N GLN A 6 4.37 -6.79 -9.99
CA GLN A 6 3.75 -5.98 -8.96
C GLN A 6 2.85 -6.81 -8.04
N GLU A 7 1.98 -7.65 -8.59
CA GLU A 7 1.12 -8.56 -7.82
C GLU A 7 1.94 -9.50 -6.94
N ASN A 8 3.00 -10.11 -7.50
CA ASN A 8 3.88 -11.00 -6.77
C ASN A 8 4.59 -10.32 -5.58
N ILE A 9 4.96 -9.03 -5.71
CA ILE A 9 5.55 -8.25 -4.62
C ILE A 9 4.52 -7.96 -3.53
N ILE A 10 3.30 -7.57 -3.92
CA ILE A 10 2.21 -7.28 -2.99
C ILE A 10 1.83 -8.53 -2.19
N ASP A 11 1.70 -9.67 -2.86
CA ASP A 11 1.39 -10.96 -2.23
C ASP A 11 2.51 -11.40 -1.30
N ALA A 12 3.77 -11.24 -1.70
CA ALA A 12 4.92 -11.52 -0.85
C ALA A 12 4.94 -10.64 0.41
N PHE A 13 4.51 -9.38 0.31
CA PHE A 13 4.38 -8.47 1.45
C PHE A 13 3.20 -8.83 2.36
N ASN A 14 2.07 -9.23 1.78
CA ASN A 14 0.86 -9.63 2.51
C ASN A 14 1.00 -10.98 3.24
N ASP A 15 1.79 -11.92 2.72
CA ASP A 15 2.01 -13.26 3.34
C ASP A 15 2.54 -13.15 4.79
N GLY A 16 3.28 -12.08 5.13
CA GLY A 16 3.75 -11.77 6.48
C GLY A 16 4.80 -12.75 7.05
N LYS A 17 4.84 -13.99 6.56
CA LYS A 17 5.82 -15.03 6.90
C LYS A 17 7.19 -14.78 6.30
N LYS A 18 7.27 -14.03 5.19
CA LYS A 18 8.52 -13.70 4.50
C LYS A 18 9.36 -12.61 5.20
N GLY A 19 8.87 -12.05 6.31
CA GLY A 19 9.64 -11.13 7.15
C GLY A 19 9.78 -9.70 6.61
N TYR A 20 9.13 -9.37 5.49
CA TYR A 20 9.09 -8.02 4.95
C TYR A 20 8.30 -7.09 5.88
N LYS A 21 8.92 -5.98 6.29
CA LYS A 21 8.32 -5.01 7.22
C LYS A 21 7.96 -3.67 6.58
N VAL A 22 8.61 -3.34 5.47
CA VAL A 22 8.47 -2.05 4.79
C VAL A 22 8.30 -2.28 3.30
N LEU A 23 7.28 -1.66 2.72
CA LEU A 23 7.06 -1.57 1.29
C LEU A 23 7.26 -0.11 0.87
N LEU A 24 8.11 0.12 -0.13
CA LEU A 24 8.35 1.44 -0.71
C LEU A 24 7.73 1.47 -2.09
N PHE A 25 6.91 2.48 -2.36
CA PHE A 25 6.28 2.70 -3.67
C PHE A 25 6.21 4.21 -3.97
N SER A 26 6.04 4.56 -5.25
CA SER A 26 5.99 5.94 -5.72
C SER A 26 4.56 6.36 -6.08
N PHE A 27 4.28 7.67 -6.06
CA PHE A 27 2.95 8.20 -6.36
C PHE A 27 2.56 8.23 -7.83
N GLN A 28 3.49 7.89 -8.73
CA GLN A 28 3.28 7.97 -10.17
C GLN A 28 2.87 6.63 -10.79
N SER A 29 2.86 5.55 -10.02
CA SER A 29 2.32 4.25 -10.45
C SER A 29 0.81 4.19 -10.19
N ASP A 30 0.05 3.61 -11.11
CA ASP A 30 -1.40 3.42 -10.96
C ASP A 30 -1.73 2.69 -9.65
N PHE A 31 -2.47 3.39 -8.77
CA PHE A 31 -2.77 2.98 -7.41
C PHE A 31 -3.93 2.00 -7.27
N THR A 32 -4.61 1.72 -8.37
CA THR A 32 -5.95 1.15 -8.38
C THR A 32 -6.01 -0.25 -7.76
N GLU A 33 -4.87 -0.92 -7.54
CA GLU A 33 -4.80 -2.34 -7.15
C GLU A 33 -3.87 -2.64 -5.96
N LEU A 34 -3.37 -1.64 -5.23
CA LEU A 34 -2.54 -1.87 -4.03
C LEU A 34 -3.40 -2.28 -2.80
N ASN A 35 -3.75 -3.56 -2.71
CA ASN A 35 -4.56 -4.13 -1.62
C ASN A 35 -3.71 -4.55 -0.40
N LEU A 36 -3.34 -3.59 0.44
CA LEU A 36 -2.41 -3.79 1.59
C LEU A 36 -3.09 -4.13 2.94
N HIS A 37 -4.28 -4.71 2.89
CA HIS A 37 -5.21 -4.91 4.00
C HIS A 37 -4.76 -5.88 5.12
N GLN A 38 -3.69 -6.66 4.94
CA GLN A 38 -3.24 -7.65 5.94
C GLN A 38 -1.98 -7.20 6.69
N SER A 39 -1.02 -6.60 5.98
CA SER A 39 0.32 -6.34 6.51
C SER A 39 0.55 -4.89 6.92
N LEU A 40 -0.17 -3.93 6.37
CA LEU A 40 0.11 -2.51 6.62
C LEU A 40 -0.52 -2.03 7.93
N ILE A 41 0.28 -1.35 8.76
CA ILE A 41 -0.13 -0.77 10.05
C ILE A 41 0.10 0.74 10.06
N ASN A 42 1.17 1.20 9.41
CA ASN A 42 1.59 2.59 9.37
C ASN A 42 1.86 2.98 7.91
N LEU A 43 1.41 4.15 7.52
CA LEU A 43 1.73 4.77 6.23
C LEU A 43 2.65 5.96 6.50
N ILE A 44 3.83 5.98 5.90
CA ILE A 44 4.74 7.12 5.98
C ILE A 44 4.84 7.75 4.59
N MET A 45 4.42 9.01 4.48
CA MET A 45 4.52 9.78 3.24
C MET A 45 5.76 10.68 3.28
N MET A 46 6.74 10.37 2.44
CA MET A 46 7.97 11.17 2.33
C MET A 46 7.73 12.51 1.63
N LYS A 47 6.69 12.59 0.78
CA LYS A 47 6.26 13.81 0.10
C LYS A 47 4.73 13.75 -0.05
N VAL A 48 4.06 14.86 0.19
CA VAL A 48 2.60 14.94 -0.01
C VAL A 48 2.32 15.12 -1.51
N PRO A 49 1.47 14.30 -2.13
CA PRO A 49 1.08 14.51 -3.53
C PRO A 49 0.30 15.83 -3.66
N VAL A 50 0.54 16.55 -4.75
CA VAL A 50 -0.15 17.82 -5.03
C VAL A 50 -1.64 17.60 -5.32
N ASN A 51 -1.97 16.43 -5.90
CA ASN A 51 -3.32 16.04 -6.22
C ASN A 51 -3.99 15.37 -5.00
N MET A 52 -5.09 15.97 -4.53
CA MET A 52 -5.88 15.45 -3.41
C MET A 52 -6.49 14.06 -3.72
N ASN A 53 -6.83 13.78 -4.97
CA ASN A 53 -7.37 12.47 -5.36
C ASN A 53 -6.32 11.38 -5.16
N THR A 54 -5.06 11.66 -5.52
CA THR A 54 -3.94 10.75 -5.29
C THR A 54 -3.73 10.51 -3.79
N LEU A 55 -3.85 11.56 -2.96
CA LEU A 55 -3.77 11.41 -1.52
C LEU A 55 -4.86 10.48 -0.98
N LEU A 56 -6.12 10.70 -1.38
CA LEU A 56 -7.25 9.88 -0.93
C LEU A 56 -7.14 8.43 -1.40
N GLN A 57 -6.64 8.20 -2.61
CA GLN A 57 -6.37 6.85 -3.13
C GLN A 57 -5.34 6.12 -2.26
N ILE A 58 -4.23 6.76 -1.90
CA ILE A 58 -3.20 6.16 -1.04
C ILE A 58 -3.78 5.83 0.34
N ILE A 59 -4.53 6.74 0.94
CA ILE A 59 -5.18 6.51 2.24
C ILE A 59 -6.14 5.33 2.13
N SER A 60 -6.89 5.22 1.02
CA SER A 60 -7.84 4.15 0.76
C SER A 60 -7.18 2.77 0.64
N CYS A 61 -5.99 2.66 0.03
CA CYS A 61 -5.21 1.41 -0.02
C CYS A 61 -4.91 0.85 1.38
N VAL A 62 -4.79 1.75 2.36
CA VAL A 62 -4.46 1.42 3.76
C VAL A 62 -5.73 1.21 4.61
N HIS A 63 -6.81 1.91 4.30
CA HIS A 63 -8.10 1.87 5.02
C HIS A 63 -9.15 1.04 4.27
N HIS A 64 -8.73 -0.09 3.70
CA HIS A 64 -9.64 -0.97 2.96
C HIS A 64 -10.68 -1.61 3.90
N LEU A 65 -11.86 -1.96 3.37
CA LEU A 65 -12.97 -2.58 4.13
C LEU A 65 -12.60 -3.88 4.88
N ARG A 66 -11.48 -4.53 4.51
CA ARG A 66 -10.98 -5.77 5.13
C ARG A 66 -9.80 -5.53 6.09
N GLN A 67 -9.50 -4.28 6.42
CA GLN A 67 -8.36 -3.93 7.26
C GLN A 67 -8.60 -4.43 8.70
N ILE A 68 -7.73 -5.34 9.15
CA ILE A 68 -7.88 -6.02 10.44
C ILE A 68 -7.12 -5.26 11.54
N LYS A 69 -6.14 -4.43 11.16
CA LYS A 69 -5.28 -3.70 12.10
C LYS A 69 -5.66 -2.21 12.15
N LYS A 70 -5.66 -1.63 13.35
CA LYS A 70 -5.88 -0.19 13.52
C LYS A 70 -4.74 0.58 12.84
N GLN A 71 -5.10 1.44 11.89
CA GLN A 71 -4.14 2.24 11.14
C GLN A 71 -3.75 3.50 11.91
N LYS A 72 -2.48 3.86 11.84
CA LYS A 72 -1.98 5.19 12.19
C LYS A 72 -1.43 5.82 10.92
N ILE A 73 -2.04 6.94 10.53
CA ILE A 73 -1.50 7.84 9.49
C ILE A 73 -0.60 8.85 10.19
#